data_AF-A0A846ZN63-F1
#
_entry.id   AF-A0A846ZN63-F1
#
_cell.length_a   1.000
_cell.length_b   1.000
_cell.length_c   1.000
_cell.angle_alpha   90.00
_cell.angle_beta   90.00
_cell.angle_gamma   90.00
#
_symmetry.space_group_name_H-M   'P 1'
#
loop_
_entity.id
_entity.type
_entity.pdbx_description
1 polymer ?
#
loop_
_entity_poly.entity_id
_entity_poly.type
_entity_poly.pdbx_seq_one_letter_code
_entity_poly.pdbx_strand_id
1 'polypeptide(L)'
;MDADLAMHLLAETLLTAAKVSAPILLSTLAVGLIISILQVVTQIQEMTLTFIPKLITVVVVFLFAGAWMIDIVVGFARHLIDIAAGI
;
A
#
# COMPACT_ATOMS: atom_id res chain seq x y z
N MET A 1 2.37 20.92 -23.14
CA MET A 1 2.74 19.86 -22.19
C MET A 1 3.93 19.14 -22.80
N ASP A 2 5.13 19.40 -22.29
CA ASP A 2 6.33 18.69 -22.74
C ASP A 2 6.23 17.22 -22.34
N ALA A 3 6.59 16.30 -23.25
CA ALA A 3 6.53 14.86 -23.01
C ALA A 3 7.37 14.43 -21.79
N ASP A 4 8.43 15.19 -21.49
CA ASP A 4 9.29 15.01 -20.32
C ASP A 4 8.54 15.22 -19.00
N LEU A 5 7.73 16.28 -18.91
CA LEU A 5 6.91 16.57 -17.72
C LEU A 5 5.90 15.44 -17.47
N ALA A 6 5.24 14.96 -18.52
CA ALA A 6 4.27 13.88 -18.41
C ALA A 6 4.93 12.58 -17.91
N MET A 7 6.11 12.23 -18.43
CA MET A 7 6.87 11.07 -17.95
C MET A 7 7.30 11.23 -16.49
N HIS A 8 7.72 12.43 -16.09
CA HIS A 8 8.15 12.71 -14.71
C HIS A 8 6.99 12.53 -13.72
N LEU A 9 5.83 13.12 -14.03
CA LEU A 9 4.63 13.01 -13.19
C LEU A 9 4.13 11.57 -13.08
N LEU A 10 4.19 10.79 -14.17
CA LEU A 10 3.85 9.37 -14.13
C LEU A 10 4.78 8.58 -13.21
N ALA A 11 6.10 8.80 -13.30
CA ALA A 11 7.07 8.14 -12.43
C ALA A 11 6.83 8.49 -10.96
N GLU A 12 6.58 9.77 -10.66
CA GLU A 12 6.30 10.24 -9.31
C GLU A 12 4.99 9.66 -8.75
N THR A 13 3.94 9.59 -9.58
CA THR A 13 2.67 8.97 -9.22
C THR A 13 2.86 7.50 -8.85
N LEU A 14 3.60 6.74 -9.67
CA LEU A 14 3.88 5.32 -9.42
C LEU A 14 4.70 5.12 -8.15
N LEU A 15 5.73 5.94 -7.93
CA LEU A 15 6.54 5.89 -6.70
C LEU A 15 5.71 6.22 -5.46
N THR A 16 4.82 7.21 -5.55
CA THR A 16 3.93 7.58 -4.45
C THR A 16 2.95 6.44 -4.13
N ALA A 17 2.32 5.86 -5.16
CA ALA A 17 1.43 4.71 -5.00
C ALA A 17 2.16 3.49 -4.40
N ALA A 18 3.39 3.21 -4.85
CA ALA A 18 4.22 2.15 -4.29
C ALA A 18 4.56 2.39 -2.81
N LYS A 19 4.94 3.62 -2.44
CA LYS A 19 5.23 3.99 -1.04
C LYS A 19 4.01 3.83 -0.12
N VAL A 20 2.85 4.30 -0.56
CA VAL A 20 1.60 4.23 0.23
C VAL A 20 1.12 2.79 0.38
N SER A 21 1.25 1.96 -0.65
CA SER A 21 0.83 0.54 -0.61
C SER A 21 1.84 -0.38 0.09
N ALA A 22 3.12 -0.02 0.15
CA ALA A 22 4.19 -0.82 0.75
C ALA A 22 3.89 -1.38 2.15
N PRO A 23 3.46 -0.61 3.16
CA PRO A 23 3.23 -1.14 4.51
C PRO A 23 2.13 -2.21 4.55
N ILE A 24 1.07 -2.03 3.77
CA ILE A 24 -0.04 -2.99 3.69
C ILE A 24 0.40 -4.24 2.94
N LEU A 25 1.08 -4.08 1.80
CA LEU A 25 1.53 -5.22 0.99
C LEU A 25 2.55 -6.08 1.74
N LEU A 26 3.56 -5.47 2.38
CA LEU A 26 4.60 -6.19 3.09
C LEU A 26 4.06 -6.94 4.32
N SER A 27 3.17 -6.31 5.08
CA SER A 27 2.56 -6.92 6.26
C SER A 27 1.62 -8.07 5.88
N THR A 28 0.75 -7.87 4.89
CA THR A 28 -0.16 -8.92 4.41
C THR A 28 0.57 -10.09 3.75
N LEU A 29 1.68 -9.81 3.06
CA LEU A 29 2.57 -10.84 2.52
C LEU A 29 3.19 -11.68 3.64
N ALA A 30 3.77 -11.03 4.65
CA ALA A 30 4.41 -11.72 5.77
C ALA A 30 3.42 -12.62 6.51
N VAL A 31 2.25 -12.09 6.87
CA VAL A 31 1.20 -12.86 7.56
C VAL A 31 0.64 -13.96 6.65
N GLY A 32 0.40 -13.65 5.38
CA GLY A 32 -0.06 -14.64 4.40
C GLY A 32 0.90 -15.82 4.25
N LEU A 33 2.21 -15.55 4.24
CA LEU A 33 3.25 -16.57 4.17
C LEU A 33 3.26 -17.45 5.43
N ILE A 34 3.23 -16.84 6.61
CA ILE A 34 3.19 -17.56 7.89
C ILE A 34 1.97 -18.50 7.94
N ILE A 35 0.80 -17.98 7.59
CA ILE A 35 -0.44 -18.76 7.60
C ILE A 35 -0.39 -19.88 6.55
N SER A 36 0.15 -19.63 5.35
CA SER A 36 0.31 -20.66 4.33
C SER A 36 1.18 -21.83 4.79
N ILE A 37 2.26 -21.56 5.52
CA ILE A 37 3.11 -22.61 6.09
C ILE A 37 2.33 -23.40 7.15
N LEU A 38 1.62 -22.72 8.04
CA LEU A 38 0.82 -23.38 9.08
C LEU A 38 -0.28 -24.27 8.49
N GLN A 39 -0.93 -23.83 7.40
CA GLN A 39 -1.93 -24.62 6.68
C GLN A 39 -1.35 -25.90 6.09
N VAL A 40 -0.14 -25.82 5.52
CA VAL A 40 0.54 -27.00 4.96
C VAL A 40 0.96 -27.97 6.08
N VAL A 41 1.55 -27.47 7.17
CA VAL A 41 2.04 -28.31 8.27
C VAL A 41 0.90 -28.99 9.04
N THR A 42 -0.24 -28.30 9.22
CA THR A 42 -1.41 -28.85 9.93
C THR A 42 -2.38 -29.60 9.03
N GLN A 43 -2.18 -29.55 7.70
CA GLN A 43 -3.10 -30.08 6.69
C GLN A 43 -4.52 -29.47 6.71
N ILE A 44 -4.72 -28.32 7.38
CA ILE A 44 -6.01 -27.62 7.42
C ILE A 44 -6.02 -26.55 6.32
N GLN A 45 -6.73 -26.80 5.22
CA GLN A 45 -6.84 -25.91 4.06
C GLN A 45 -8.19 -25.18 4.01
N GLU A 46 -8.63 -24.65 5.15
CA GLU A 46 -9.86 -23.87 5.24
C GLU A 46 -9.65 -22.44 4.73
N MET A 47 -10.49 -22.00 3.79
CA MET A 47 -10.38 -20.66 3.20
C MET A 47 -10.50 -19.54 4.25
N THR A 48 -11.30 -19.74 5.29
CA THR A 48 -11.53 -18.75 6.37
C THR A 48 -10.26 -18.45 7.17
N LEU A 49 -9.38 -19.44 7.38
CA LEU A 49 -8.12 -19.28 8.09
C LEU A 49 -7.12 -18.39 7.34
N THR A 50 -7.19 -18.31 6.01
CA THR A 50 -6.36 -17.35 5.26
C THR A 50 -6.91 -15.93 5.31
N PHE A 51 -8.22 -15.79 5.39
CA PHE A 51 -8.90 -14.52 5.17
C PHE A 51 -8.92 -13.65 6.42
N ILE A 52 -9.32 -14.21 7.56
CA ILE A 52 -9.50 -13.46 8.82
C ILE A 52 -8.18 -12.85 9.32
N PRO A 53 -7.06 -13.59 9.42
CA PRO A 53 -5.80 -13.02 9.88
C PRO A 53 -5.28 -11.90 8.97
N LYS A 54 -5.47 -12.03 7.65
CA LYS A 54 -5.09 -10.98 6.68
C LYS A 54 -5.91 -9.71 6.89
N LEU A 55 -7.22 -9.81 7.11
CA LEU A 55 -8.05 -8.64 7.41
C LEU A 55 -7.62 -7.93 8.69
N ILE A 56 -7.38 -8.69 9.76
CA ILE A 56 -6.90 -8.12 11.03
C ILE A 56 -5.57 -7.39 10.80
N THR A 57 -4.66 -7.98 10.01
CA THR A 57 -3.38 -7.36 9.66
C THR A 57 -3.57 -6.04 8.94
N VAL A 58 -4.46 -5.98 7.94
CA VAL A 58 -4.77 -4.74 7.20
C VAL A 58 -5.28 -3.66 8.17
N VAL A 59 -6.22 -4.00 9.05
CA VAL A 59 -6.78 -3.05 10.03
C VAL A 59 -5.69 -2.52 10.97
N VAL A 60 -4.84 -3.40 11.49
CA VAL A 60 -3.71 -3.04 12.35
C VAL A 60 -2.76 -2.10 11.62
N VAL A 61 -2.41 -2.40 10.37
CA VAL A 61 -1.51 -1.55 9.58
C VAL A 61 -2.13 -0.19 9.32
N PHE A 62 -3.43 -0.12 9.01
CA PHE A 62 -4.13 1.16 8.90
C PHE A 62 -4.14 1.95 10.21
N LEU A 63 -4.26 1.30 11.36
CA LEU A 63 -4.21 1.96 12.66
C LEU A 63 -2.87 2.66 12.90
N PHE A 64 -1.76 2.00 12.54
CA PHE A 64 -0.40 2.51 12.81
C PHE A 64 0.16 3.39 11.68
N ALA A 65 -0.06 3.00 10.42
CA ALA A 65 0.50 3.65 9.25
C ALA A 65 -0.50 4.53 8.50
N GLY A 66 -1.79 4.51 8.85
CA GLY A 66 -2.84 5.23 8.13
C GLY A 66 -2.63 6.75 8.11
N ALA A 67 -2.25 7.36 9.23
CA ALA A 67 -1.96 8.79 9.29
C ALA A 67 -0.82 9.17 8.33
N TRP A 68 0.29 8.42 8.37
CA TRP A 68 1.43 8.62 7.49
C TRP A 68 1.10 8.40 6.00
N MET A 69 0.26 7.42 5.68
CA MET A 69 -0.21 7.20 4.31
C MET A 69 -1.01 8.39 3.79
N ILE A 70 -1.88 8.97 4.63
CA ILE A 70 -2.67 10.14 4.27
C ILE A 70 -1.76 11.36 4.06
N ASP A 71 -0.75 11.58 4.91
CA ASP A 71 0.20 12.68 4.74
C ASP A 71 0.92 12.62 3.39
N ILE A 72 1.31 11.41 2.95
CA ILE A 72 1.95 11.23 1.64
C ILE A 72 0.99 11.57 0.49
N VAL A 73 -0.24 11.06 0.54
CA VAL A 73 -1.23 11.30 -0.53
C VAL A 73 -1.63 12.77 -0.59
N VAL A 74 -1.83 13.41 0.57
CA VAL A 74 -2.16 14.84 0.64
C VAL A 74 -0.99 15.69 0.19
N GLY A 75 0.25 15.35 0.57
CA GLY A 75 1.45 16.03 0.10
C GLY A 75 1.60 15.96 -1.42
N PHE A 76 1.41 14.77 -1.99
CA PHE A 76 1.41 14.57 -3.44
C PHE A 76 0.28 15.35 -4.14
N ALA A 77 -0.93 15.34 -3.59
CA ALA A 77 -2.05 16.10 -4.14
C ALA A 77 -1.79 17.60 -4.16
N ARG A 78 -1.19 18.16 -3.10
CA ARG A 78 -0.78 19.57 -3.04
C ARG A 78 0.26 19.88 -4.12
N HIS A 79 1.27 19.02 -4.26
CA HIS A 79 2.30 19.19 -5.29
C HIS A 79 1.71 19.26 -6.71
N LEU A 80 0.74 18.38 -7.02
CA LEU A 80 0.06 18.42 -8.31
C LEU A 80 -0.76 19.70 -8.52
N ILE A 81 -1.40 20.20 -7.46
CA ILE A 81 -2.18 21.45 -7.52
C ILE A 81 -1.25 22.65 -7.76
N ASP A 82 -0.09 22.69 -7.11
CA ASP A 82 0.89 23.77 -7.28
C ASP A 82 1.39 23.82 -8.73
N ILE A 83 1.77 22.65 -9.29
CA ILE A 83 2.15 22.52 -10.70
C ILE A 83 1.02 22.97 -11.64
N ALA A 84 -0.23 22.61 -11.34
CA ALA A 84 -1.38 22.99 -12.15
C ALA A 84 -1.70 24.50 -12.06
N ALA A 85 -1.44 25.13 -10.91
CA ALA A 85 -1.58 26.56 -10.69
C ALA A 85 -0.46 27.38 -11.35
N GLY A 86 0.60 26.72 -11.86
CA GLY A 86 1.74 27.36 -12.48
C GLY A 86 2.70 28.02 -11.47
N ILE A 87 2.68 27.54 -10.22
CA ILE A 87 3.55 27.98 -9.11
C ILE A 87 4.63 26.92 -8.89
#